data_AF-A0A9D1IG10-F1
#
_entry.id   AF-A0A9D1IG10-F1
#
_cell.length_a   1.000
_cell.length_b   1.000
_cell.length_c   1.000
_cell.angle_alpha   90.00
_cell.angle_beta   90.00
_cell.angle_gamma   90.00
#
_symmetry.space_group_name_H-M   'P 1'
#
loop_
_entity.id
_entity.type
_entity.pdbx_description
1 polymer ?
#
loop_
_entity_poly.entity_id
_entity_poly.type
_entity_poly.pdbx_seq_one_letter_code
_entity_poly.pdbx_strand_id
1 'polypeptide(L)'
;MQILLGAASLAATYFMIGAAGEAQLAGISAEAVLGVLVLTYASQAFQILAGICGLALAKKKSLFTVILGVLLFVPQLVVFIHVQHNIALILVNAVMLLIPYYYLHSAWKNYKA
;
A
#
# COMPACT_ATOMS: atom_id res chain seq x y z
N MET A 1 2.26 8.24 8.36
CA MET A 1 1.22 7.23 8.05
C MET A 1 1.70 6.13 7.11
N GLN A 2 2.24 6.44 5.92
CA GLN A 2 2.69 5.40 4.96
C GLN A 2 3.73 4.42 5.52
N ILE A 3 4.69 4.91 6.29
CA ILE A 3 5.69 4.06 6.97
C ILE A 3 5.02 3.07 7.92
N LEU A 4 4.08 3.54 8.75
CA LEU A 4 3.37 2.72 9.72
C LEU A 4 2.49 1.68 9.01
N LEU A 5 1.82 2.06 7.93
CA LEU A 5 0.99 1.16 7.14
C LEU A 5 1.83 0.04 6.50
N GLY A 6 2.95 0.40 5.86
CA GLY A 6 3.86 -0.57 5.27
C GLY A 6 4.47 -1.52 6.31
N ALA A 7 4.90 -0.98 7.46
CA ALA A 7 5.47 -1.78 8.54
C ALA A 7 4.43 -2.72 9.20
N ALA A 8 3.22 -2.22 9.47
CA ALA A 8 2.14 -3.03 10.02
C ALA A 8 1.70 -4.13 9.04
N SER A 9 1.63 -3.81 7.74
CA SER A 9 1.32 -4.79 6.69
C SER A 9 2.38 -5.88 6.60
N LEU A 10 3.66 -5.52 6.74
CA LEU A 10 4.77 -6.48 6.71
C LEU A 10 4.73 -7.42 7.92
N ALA A 11 4.49 -6.88 9.12
CA ALA A 11 4.28 -7.69 10.31
C ALA A 11 3.06 -8.63 10.17
N ALA A 12 1.94 -8.12 9.65
CA ALA A 12 0.75 -8.91 9.41
C ALA A 12 1.00 -10.04 8.39
N THR A 13 1.67 -9.76 7.27
CA THR A 13 2.06 -10.77 6.28
C THR A 13 2.95 -11.85 6.90
N TYR A 14 3.93 -11.47 7.73
CA TYR A 14 4.78 -12.42 8.45
C TYR A 14 3.98 -13.34 9.40
N PHE A 15 3.08 -12.76 10.21
CA PHE A 15 2.21 -13.53 11.10
C PHE A 15 1.24 -14.44 10.32
N MET A 16 0.65 -13.94 9.23
CA MET A 16 -0.29 -14.71 8.42
C MET A 16 0.38 -15.87 7.70
N ILE A 17 1.61 -15.72 7.20
CA ILE A 17 2.37 -16.83 6.61
C ILE A 17 2.76 -17.85 7.69
N GLY A 18 3.15 -17.39 8.88
CA GLY A 18 3.43 -18.28 10.01
C GLY A 18 2.19 -19.01 10.55
N ALA A 19 1.00 -18.42 10.42
CA ALA A 19 -0.27 -19.00 10.87
C ALA A 19 -0.98 -19.82 9.79
N ALA A 20 -0.78 -19.50 8.51
CA ALA A 20 -1.26 -20.24 7.35
C ALA A 20 -0.29 -21.39 7.04
N GLY A 21 -0.17 -22.35 7.98
CA GLY A 21 0.41 -23.65 7.64
C GLY A 21 -0.33 -24.26 6.46
N GLU A 22 0.41 -24.85 5.51
CA GLU A 22 0.14 -25.70 4.32
C GLU A 22 -1.27 -25.71 3.63
N ALA A 23 -2.36 -25.44 4.34
CA ALA A 23 -3.75 -25.50 3.90
C ALA A 23 -4.17 -24.45 2.85
N GLN A 24 -3.46 -23.32 2.70
CA GLN A 24 -3.76 -22.32 1.65
C GLN A 24 -3.05 -22.61 0.31
N LEU A 25 -2.12 -23.58 0.27
CA LEU A 25 -1.34 -23.94 -0.92
C LEU A 25 -2.00 -25.02 -1.79
N ALA A 26 -3.10 -25.62 -1.33
CA ALA A 26 -3.80 -26.66 -2.07
C ALA A 26 -4.59 -26.06 -3.25
N GLY A 27 -3.97 -25.98 -4.43
CA GLY A 27 -4.64 -25.67 -5.71
C GLY A 27 -4.10 -24.46 -6.49
N ILE A 28 -3.12 -23.73 -5.95
CA ILE A 28 -2.42 -22.64 -6.64
C ILE A 28 -0.99 -23.09 -6.92
N SER A 29 -0.49 -22.85 -8.14
CA SER A 29 0.89 -23.20 -8.48
C SER A 29 1.88 -22.45 -7.57
N ALA A 30 2.94 -23.14 -7.12
CA ALA A 30 3.91 -22.57 -6.19
C ALA A 30 4.53 -21.27 -6.71
N GLU A 31 4.70 -21.17 -8.03
CA GLU A 31 5.21 -20.00 -8.72
C GLU A 31 4.28 -18.78 -8.59
N ALA A 32 2.96 -18.99 -8.66
CA ALA A 32 1.98 -17.92 -8.53
C ALA A 32 1.92 -17.40 -7.08
N VAL A 33 2.01 -18.29 -6.10
CA VAL A 33 2.08 -17.93 -4.67
C VAL A 33 3.35 -17.12 -4.37
N LEU A 34 4.51 -17.58 -4.87
CA LEU A 34 5.77 -16.85 -4.73
C LEU A 34 5.71 -15.49 -5.42
N GLY A 35 5.11 -15.40 -6.61
CA GLY A 35 4.93 -14.14 -7.33
C GLY A 35 4.11 -13.12 -6.53
N VAL A 36 2.98 -13.55 -5.96
CA VAL A 36 2.14 -12.69 -5.10
C VAL A 36 2.89 -12.28 -3.83
N LEU A 37 3.66 -13.18 -3.24
CA LEU A 37 4.44 -12.89 -2.04
C LEU A 37 5.52 -11.83 -2.30
N VAL A 38 6.28 -11.98 -3.39
CA VAL A 38 7.31 -11.01 -3.79
C VAL A 38 6.67 -9.64 -4.07
N LEU A 39 5.56 -9.60 -4.80
CA LEU A 39 4.82 -8.37 -5.07
C LEU A 39 4.29 -7.70 -3.80
N THR A 40 3.85 -8.50 -2.83
CA THR A 40 3.37 -8.01 -1.53
C THR A 40 4.49 -7.34 -0.75
N TYR A 41 5.64 -7.99 -0.60
CA TYR A 41 6.80 -7.40 0.09
C TYR A 41 7.36 -6.19 -0.66
N ALA A 42 7.43 -6.23 -1.99
CA ALA A 42 7.87 -5.10 -2.81
C ALA A 42 6.95 -3.88 -2.63
N SER A 43 5.63 -4.10 -2.60
CA SER A 43 4.64 -3.05 -2.37
C SER A 43 4.76 -2.44 -0.96
N GLN A 44 5.01 -3.26 0.06
CA GLN A 44 5.22 -2.79 1.43
C GLN A 44 6.52 -1.98 1.56
N ALA A 45 7.61 -2.45 0.96
CA ALA A 45 8.87 -1.72 0.89
C ALA A 45 8.69 -0.38 0.17
N PHE A 46 7.94 -0.36 -0.94
CA PHE A 46 7.62 0.86 -1.67
C PHE A 46 6.82 1.86 -0.81
N GLN A 47 5.81 1.41 -0.06
CA GLN A 47 5.06 2.28 0.86
C GLN A 47 5.96 2.92 1.93
N ILE A 48 6.87 2.14 2.51
CA ILE A 48 7.82 2.63 3.51
C ILE A 48 8.75 3.67 2.88
N LEU A 49 9.37 3.35 1.74
CA LEU A 49 10.27 4.26 1.03
C LEU A 49 9.57 5.55 0.61
N ALA A 50 8.37 5.46 0.06
CA ALA A 50 7.58 6.63 -0.30
C ALA A 50 7.25 7.48 0.93
N GLY A 51 6.91 6.84 2.06
CA GLY A 51 6.72 7.54 3.33
C GLY A 51 7.98 8.29 3.79
N ILE A 52 9.16 7.67 3.70
CA ILE A 52 10.45 8.29 4.04
C ILE A 52 10.74 9.46 3.10
N CYS A 53 10.60 9.28 1.78
CA CYS A 53 10.79 10.33 0.80
C CYS A 53 9.84 11.51 1.01
N GLY A 54 8.57 11.24 1.32
CA GLY A 54 7.59 12.26 1.64
C GLY A 54 7.99 13.10 2.85
N LEU A 55 8.57 12.48 3.89
CA LEU A 55 9.10 13.21 5.06
C LEU A 55 10.36 14.01 4.72
N ALA A 56 11.32 13.38 4.04
CA ALA A 56 12.60 14.00 3.69
C ALA A 56 12.44 15.21 2.74
N LEU A 57 11.42 15.16 1.87
CA LEU A 57 11.14 16.18 0.88
C LEU A 57 9.93 17.05 1.24
N ALA A 58 9.39 16.94 2.47
CA ALA A 58 8.19 17.67 2.89
C ALA A 58 8.30 19.19 2.77
N LYS A 59 9.51 19.75 2.85
CA LYS A 59 9.77 21.20 2.75
C LYS A 59 10.29 21.65 1.38
N LYS A 60 10.37 20.73 0.41
CA LYS A 60 10.87 21.01 -0.93
C LYS A 60 9.72 20.87 -1.93
N LYS A 61 9.67 21.75 -2.93
CA LYS A 61 8.74 21.62 -4.07
C LYS A 61 9.14 20.43 -4.94
N SER A 62 8.88 19.22 -4.47
CA SER A 62 9.33 18.00 -5.13
C SER A 62 8.20 17.38 -5.95
N LEU A 63 8.36 17.37 -7.28
CA LEU A 63 7.49 16.58 -8.16
C LEU A 63 7.57 15.08 -7.87
N PHE A 64 8.73 14.62 -7.37
CA PHE A 64 8.95 13.21 -7.08
C PHE A 64 7.99 12.68 -6.01
N THR A 65 7.73 13.44 -4.94
CA THR A 65 6.76 13.01 -3.91
C THR A 65 5.33 12.99 -4.43
N VAL A 66 4.98 13.86 -5.38
CA VAL A 66 3.68 13.84 -6.06
C VAL A 66 3.54 12.57 -6.89
N ILE A 67 4.55 12.25 -7.70
CA ILE A 67 4.56 11.02 -8.52
C ILE A 67 4.43 9.77 -7.64
N LEU A 68 5.19 9.70 -6.54
CA LEU A 68 5.06 8.62 -5.57
C LEU A 68 3.66 8.55 -4.96
N GLY A 69 3.03 9.70 -4.69
CA GLY A 69 1.68 9.75 -4.17
C GLY A 69 0.65 9.21 -5.16
N VAL A 70 0.79 9.53 -6.45
CA VAL A 70 -0.07 8.99 -7.51
C VAL A 70 0.14 7.48 -7.64
N LEU A 71 1.39 7.01 -7.63
CA LEU A 71 1.73 5.59 -7.69
C LEU A 71 1.20 4.80 -6.49
N LEU A 72 1.07 5.41 -5.32
CA LEU A 72 0.42 4.78 -4.17
C LEU A 72 -1.10 4.84 -4.23
N PHE A 73 -1.65 5.94 -4.75
CA PHE A 73 -3.09 6.19 -4.74
C PHE A 73 -3.85 5.43 -5.82
N VAL A 74 -3.34 5.41 -7.06
CA VAL A 74 -4.05 4.82 -8.19
C VAL A 74 -4.28 3.31 -8.00
N PRO A 75 -3.29 2.48 -7.62
CA PRO A 75 -3.54 1.06 -7.37
C PRO A 75 -4.55 0.83 -6.26
N GLN A 76 -4.48 1.61 -5.17
CA GLN A 76 -5.43 1.49 -4.06
C GLN A 76 -6.86 1.90 -4.47
N LEU A 77 -6.99 2.89 -5.35
CA LEU A 77 -8.27 3.30 -5.92
C LEU A 77 -8.86 2.20 -6.79
N VAL A 78 -8.03 1.56 -7.62
CA VAL A 78 -8.46 0.42 -8.45
C VAL A 78 -8.97 -0.72 -7.56
N VAL A 79 -8.24 -1.08 -6.50
CA VAL A 79 -8.68 -2.09 -5.53
C VAL A 79 -10.02 -1.70 -4.91
N PHE A 80 -10.16 -0.45 -4.46
CA PHE A 80 -11.40 0.04 -3.86
C PHE A 80 -12.61 -0.07 -4.80
N ILE A 81 -12.46 0.28 -6.09
CA ILE A 81 -13.54 0.22 -7.08
C ILE A 81 -13.94 -1.23 -7.41
N HIS A 82 -12.99 -2.17 -7.37
CA HIS A 82 -13.25 -3.58 -7.64
C HIS A 82 -13.87 -4.33 -6.45
N VAL A 83 -13.85 -3.75 -5.24
CA VAL A 83 -14.52 -4.34 -4.08
C VAL A 83 -16.02 -4.13 -4.22
N GLN A 84 -16.72 -5.18 -4.63
CA GLN A 84 -18.18 -5.21 -4.74
C GLN A 84 -18.79 -6.21 -3.76
N HIS A 85 -20.06 -6.01 -3.39
CA HIS A 85 -20.91 -6.96 -2.64
C HIS A 85 -20.65 -7.17 -1.14
N ASN A 86 -19.70 -6.47 -0.50
CA ASN A 86 -19.52 -6.56 0.95
C ASN A 86 -19.24 -5.18 1.59
N ILE A 87 -20.20 -4.67 2.35
CA ILE A 87 -20.12 -3.36 3.03
C ILE A 87 -18.90 -3.26 3.96
N ALA A 88 -18.58 -4.32 4.71
CA ALA A 88 -17.43 -4.30 5.61
C ALA A 88 -16.11 -4.18 4.82
N LEU A 89 -15.96 -4.90 3.72
CA LEU A 89 -14.78 -4.79 2.84
C LEU A 89 -14.70 -3.42 2.16
N ILE A 90 -15.83 -2.84 1.75
CA ILE A 90 -15.89 -1.49 1.18
C ILE A 90 -15.37 -0.47 2.22
N LEU A 91 -15.85 -0.55 3.47
CA LEU A 91 -15.42 0.36 4.54
C LEU A 91 -13.92 0.24 4.84
N VAL A 92 -13.41 -0.99 4.95
CA VAL A 92 -11.96 -1.21 5.18
C VAL A 92 -11.14 -0.64 4.02
N ASN A 93 -11.53 -0.91 2.77
CA ASN A 93 -10.79 -0.39 1.62
C ASN A 93 -10.90 1.13 1.47
N ALA A 94 -12.03 1.74 1.88
CA ALA A 94 -12.17 3.19 1.94
C ALA A 94 -11.17 3.80 2.93
N VAL A 95 -11.05 3.25 4.14
CA VAL A 95 -10.07 3.69 5.13
C VAL A 95 -8.65 3.53 4.62
N MET A 96 -8.35 2.41 3.96
CA MET A 96 -7.04 2.16 3.35
C MET A 96 -6.73 3.15 2.21
N LEU A 97 -7.74 3.60 1.46
CA LEU A 97 -7.60 4.59 0.39
C LEU A 97 -7.32 6.01 0.91
N LEU A 98 -7.82 6.36 2.11
CA LEU A 98 -7.56 7.67 2.72
C LEU A 98 -6.06 7.92 2.96
N ILE A 99 -5.30 6.87 3.27
CA ILE A 99 -3.87 7.00 3.61
C ILE A 99 -3.01 7.48 2.42
N PRO A 100 -3.04 6.85 1.23
CA PRO A 100 -2.38 7.37 0.04
C PRO A 100 -3.01 8.67 -0.46
N TYR A 101 -4.30 8.88 -0.26
CA TYR A 101 -4.93 10.17 -0.57
C TYR A 101 -4.31 11.33 0.22
N TYR A 102 -4.19 11.21 1.55
CA TYR A 102 -3.59 12.26 2.39
C TYR A 102 -2.11 12.49 2.06
N TYR A 103 -1.38 11.42 1.72
CA TYR A 103 0.00 11.54 1.24
C TYR A 103 0.05 12.36 -0.06
N LEU A 104 -0.76 12.00 -1.06
CA LEU A 104 -0.81 12.69 -2.36
C LEU A 104 -1.27 14.15 -2.20
N HIS A 105 -2.30 14.40 -1.41
CA HIS A 105 -2.80 15.75 -1.13
C HIS A 105 -1.72 16.63 -0.49
N SER A 106 -0.98 16.07 0.48
CA SER A 106 0.11 16.78 1.16
C SER A 106 1.28 17.04 0.21
N ALA A 107 1.66 16.04 -0.60
CA ALA A 107 2.71 16.19 -1.62
C ALA A 107 2.34 17.26 -2.65
N TRP A 108 1.09 17.25 -3.12
CA TRP A 108 0.57 18.25 -4.06
C TRP A 108 0.57 19.66 -3.48
N LYS A 109 0.11 19.81 -2.23
CA LYS A 109 0.14 21.08 -1.52
C LYS A 109 1.56 21.63 -1.38
N ASN A 110 2.52 20.77 -1.02
CA ASN A 110 3.93 21.16 -0.88
C ASN A 110 4.61 21.49 -2.21
N TYR A 111 4.15 20.91 -3.32
CA TYR A 111 4.64 21.26 -4.65
C TYR A 111 4.11 22.61 -5.14
N LYS A 112 2.83 22.91 -4.84
CA LYS A 112 2.16 24.15 -5.28
C LYS A 112 2.52 25.37 -4.41
N ALA A 113 2.72 25.19 -3.11
CA ALA A 113 3.22 26.23 -2.18
C ALA A 113 4.61 26.68 -2.62
#